data_AF-A0AAV4DLU0-F1
#
_entry.id   AF-A0AAV4DLU0-F1
#
_cell.length_a   1.000
_cell.length_b   1.000
_cell.length_c   1.000
_cell.angle_alpha   90.00
_cell.angle_beta   90.00
_cell.angle_gamma   90.00
#
_symmetry.space_group_name_H-M   'P 1'
#
loop_
_entity.id
_entity.type
_entity.pdbx_description
1 polymer ?
#
loop_
_entity_poly.entity_id
_entity_poly.type
_entity_poly.pdbx_seq_one_letter_code
_entity_poly.pdbx_strand_id
1 'polypeptide(L)'
;MSVKLAAQTLSTSVADAIDFLRKDKRMINFIGSEATSKFIRTIDKLDKLFDICNSSSPKGRFSKSLLNLVNLEERVAELEANANYLRGLRDSHNKKLTDGRRKTAFIGFLVTINCVINLSRGLFKYVLTYKLNQDNLETLSIRIRRRGGWNNNPTTLQFKYALRACL
;
A
#
# COMPACT_ATOMS: atom_id res chain seq x y z
N MET A 1 -10.31 11.58 -0.09
CA MET A 1 -8.87 11.25 -0.13
C MET A 1 -8.62 10.48 -1.42
N SER A 2 -7.65 10.88 -2.25
CA SER A 2 -7.41 10.21 -3.54
C SER A 2 -6.18 9.31 -3.44
N VAL A 3 -6.40 8.02 -3.19
CA VAL A 3 -5.35 7.00 -3.19
C VAL A 3 -4.66 6.92 -4.55
N LYS A 4 -5.42 7.17 -5.63
CA LYS A 4 -4.93 7.20 -7.01
C LYS A 4 -3.78 8.18 -7.23
N LEU A 5 -3.87 9.40 -6.67
CA LEU A 5 -2.83 10.42 -6.83
C LEU A 5 -1.52 10.00 -6.13
N ALA A 6 -1.63 9.41 -4.93
CA ALA A 6 -0.47 8.93 -4.19
C ALA A 6 0.25 7.79 -4.93
N ALA A 7 -0.49 6.81 -5.44
CA ALA A 7 0.05 5.70 -6.23
C ALA A 7 0.72 6.18 -7.53
N GLN A 8 0.12 7.15 -8.22
CA GLN A 8 0.71 7.73 -9.44
C GLN A 8 2.01 8.48 -9.16
N THR A 9 2.06 9.23 -8.05
CA THR A 9 3.22 10.05 -7.67
C THR A 9 4.41 9.19 -7.26
N LEU A 10 4.16 8.08 -6.55
CA LEU A 10 5.19 7.16 -6.06
C LEU A 10 5.32 5.92 -6.95
N SER A 11 5.42 6.14 -8.26
CA SER A 11 5.49 5.05 -9.25
C SER A 11 6.89 4.88 -9.86
N THR A 12 7.19 3.67 -10.33
CA THR A 12 8.45 3.39 -11.03
C THR A 12 8.70 4.34 -12.21
N SER A 13 7.67 4.71 -12.98
CA SER A 13 7.80 5.66 -14.10
C SER A 13 8.29 7.04 -13.66
N VAL A 14 7.90 7.50 -12.46
CA VAL A 14 8.40 8.77 -11.91
C VAL A 14 9.88 8.64 -11.55
N ALA A 15 10.29 7.53 -10.97
CA ALA A 15 11.70 7.27 -10.68
C ALA A 15 12.55 7.16 -11.96
N ASP A 16 12.03 6.53 -13.02
CA ASP A 16 12.69 6.45 -14.33
C ASP A 16 12.87 7.85 -14.94
N ALA A 17 11.85 8.70 -14.86
CA ALA A 17 11.95 10.09 -15.33
C ALA A 17 13.00 10.88 -14.54
N ILE A 18 13.07 10.73 -13.22
CA ILE A 18 14.11 11.35 -12.38
C ILE A 18 15.50 10.86 -12.79
N ASP A 19 15.67 9.56 -13.00
CA ASP A 19 16.95 8.98 -13.41
C ASP A 19 17.37 9.46 -14.81
N PHE A 20 16.43 9.56 -15.75
CA PHE A 20 16.67 10.12 -17.09
C PHE A 20 17.13 11.58 -17.04
N LEU A 21 16.46 12.40 -16.23
CA LEU A 21 16.83 13.80 -16.06
C LEU A 21 18.21 13.98 -15.40
N ARG A 22 18.57 13.07 -14.46
CA ARG A 22 19.88 13.03 -13.81
C ARG A 22 20.99 12.54 -14.76
N LYS A 23 20.79 11.41 -15.44
CA LYS A 23 21.85 10.69 -16.19
C LYS A 23 21.98 11.14 -17.63
N ASP A 24 20.87 11.23 -18.35
CA ASP A 24 20.85 11.49 -19.79
C ASP A 24 20.81 13.00 -20.07
N LYS A 25 19.95 13.74 -19.37
CA LYS A 25 19.86 15.21 -19.52
C LYS A 25 20.82 16.00 -18.64
N ARG A 26 21.46 15.35 -17.65
CA ARG A 26 22.46 15.93 -16.73
C ARG A 26 22.03 17.28 -16.14
N MET A 27 20.75 17.41 -15.79
CA MET A 27 20.22 18.64 -15.24
C MET A 27 20.75 18.87 -13.83
N ILE A 28 21.27 20.06 -13.55
CA ILE A 28 21.86 20.45 -12.26
C ILE A 28 20.88 20.20 -11.10
N ASN A 29 19.60 20.51 -11.32
CA ASN A 29 18.54 20.35 -10.33
C ASN A 29 18.29 18.89 -9.90
N PHE A 30 18.78 17.91 -10.67
CA PHE A 30 18.57 16.48 -10.42
C PHE A 30 19.83 15.78 -9.91
N ILE A 31 20.94 16.49 -9.71
CA ILE A 31 22.15 15.94 -9.09
C ILE A 31 21.82 15.47 -7.67
N GLY A 32 22.30 14.27 -7.29
CA GLY A 32 22.04 13.69 -5.97
C GLY A 32 20.64 13.08 -5.79
N SER A 33 19.79 13.06 -6.81
CA SER A 33 18.43 12.49 -6.74
C SER A 33 18.37 10.96 -6.63
N GLU A 34 19.52 10.27 -6.54
CA GLU A 34 19.61 8.80 -6.55
C GLU A 34 18.87 8.15 -5.37
N ALA A 35 19.00 8.73 -4.18
CA ALA A 35 18.29 8.28 -3.00
C ALA A 35 16.77 8.42 -3.18
N THR A 36 16.31 9.48 -3.85
CA THR A 36 14.89 9.72 -4.13
C THR A 36 14.34 8.70 -5.11
N SER A 37 15.03 8.43 -6.23
CA SER A 37 14.62 7.40 -7.18
C SER A 37 14.55 6.02 -6.51
N LYS A 38 15.55 5.68 -5.68
CA LYS A 38 15.58 4.42 -4.93
C LYS A 38 14.41 4.32 -3.94
N PHE A 39 14.11 5.39 -3.22
CA PHE A 39 12.97 5.46 -2.32
C PHE A 39 11.65 5.25 -3.07
N ILE A 40 11.41 5.98 -4.16
CA ILE A 40 10.19 5.86 -4.97
C ILE A 40 10.02 4.43 -5.48
N ARG A 41 11.07 3.81 -6.04
CA ARG A 41 11.01 2.41 -6.50
C ARG A 41 10.72 1.44 -5.36
N THR A 42 11.24 1.70 -4.16
CA THR A 42 11.00 0.82 -3.01
C THR A 42 9.57 0.92 -2.52
N ILE A 43 9.01 2.14 -2.48
CA ILE A 43 7.59 2.35 -2.15
C ILE A 43 6.67 1.77 -3.24
N ASP A 44 7.00 1.96 -4.52
CA ASP A 44 6.25 1.36 -5.63
C ASP A 44 6.28 -0.18 -5.59
N LYS A 45 7.42 -0.78 -5.22
CA LYS A 45 7.52 -2.22 -4.99
C LYS A 45 6.67 -2.66 -3.81
N LEU A 46 6.68 -1.92 -2.71
CA LEU A 46 5.77 -2.16 -1.58
C LEU A 46 4.31 -2.08 -2.04
N ASP A 47 3.93 -1.07 -2.82
CA ASP A 47 2.56 -0.92 -3.33
C ASP A 47 2.16 -2.08 -4.27
N LYS A 48 3.06 -2.50 -5.15
CA LYS A 48 2.87 -3.70 -5.99
C LYS A 48 2.82 -5.00 -5.19
N LEU A 49 3.54 -5.07 -4.06
CA LEU A 49 3.40 -6.16 -3.10
C LEU A 49 2.07 -6.05 -2.34
N PHE A 50 1.56 -4.84 -2.09
CA PHE A 50 0.21 -4.62 -1.59
C PHE A 50 -0.88 -4.92 -2.63
N ASP A 51 -0.57 -4.88 -3.93
CA ASP A 51 -1.42 -5.42 -4.98
C ASP A 51 -1.52 -6.96 -4.89
N ILE A 52 -0.47 -7.66 -4.45
CA ILE A 52 -0.58 -9.06 -4.01
C ILE A 52 -1.50 -9.11 -2.81
N CYS A 53 -1.34 -8.15 -1.88
CA CYS A 53 -2.26 -7.93 -0.77
C CYS A 53 -3.68 -7.50 -1.22
N ASN A 54 -3.94 -7.32 -2.51
CA ASN A 54 -5.24 -7.02 -3.11
C ASN A 54 -5.68 -8.11 -4.10
N SER A 55 -5.04 -9.29 -4.03
CA SER A 55 -5.43 -10.44 -4.85
C SER A 55 -6.83 -10.92 -4.46
N SER A 56 -7.74 -10.88 -5.42
CA SER A 56 -9.17 -11.16 -5.23
C SER A 56 -9.64 -12.44 -5.92
N SER A 57 -8.81 -13.09 -6.74
CA SER A 57 -9.21 -14.28 -7.50
C SER A 57 -8.10 -15.34 -7.64
N PRO A 58 -8.42 -16.65 -7.50
CA PRO A 58 -7.51 -17.79 -7.74
C PRO A 58 -6.78 -17.79 -9.09
N LYS A 59 -7.30 -17.05 -10.08
CA LYS A 59 -6.79 -16.97 -11.46
C LYS A 59 -5.99 -15.70 -11.73
N GLY A 60 -5.64 -14.92 -10.70
CA GLY A 60 -4.84 -13.70 -10.84
C GLY A 60 -3.49 -14.00 -11.50
N ARG A 61 -3.14 -13.29 -12.58
CA ARG A 61 -1.84 -13.38 -13.24
C ARG A 61 -0.86 -12.33 -12.68
N PHE A 62 0.44 -12.64 -12.72
CA PHE A 62 1.55 -11.71 -12.44
C PHE A 62 1.54 -11.14 -11.00
N SER A 63 1.65 -9.81 -10.82
CA SER A 63 1.72 -9.18 -9.49
C SER A 63 0.46 -9.37 -8.63
N LYS A 64 -0.67 -9.77 -9.24
CA LYS A 64 -1.92 -10.11 -8.55
C LYS A 64 -2.10 -11.61 -8.33
N SER A 65 -1.09 -12.43 -8.64
CA SER A 65 -1.11 -13.86 -8.31
C SER A 65 -1.18 -14.03 -6.80
N LEU A 66 -1.98 -14.99 -6.32
CA LEU A 66 -2.07 -15.27 -4.89
C LEU A 66 -0.70 -15.62 -4.32
N LEU A 67 -0.53 -15.30 -3.03
CA LEU A 67 0.46 -15.98 -2.21
C LEU A 67 0.07 -17.46 -2.13
N ASN A 68 0.85 -18.30 -2.81
CA ASN A 68 0.72 -19.75 -2.83
C ASN A 68 2.05 -20.36 -2.38
N LEU A 69 2.05 -21.64 -1.99
CA LEU A 69 3.25 -22.30 -1.45
C LEU A 69 4.45 -22.29 -2.41
N VAL A 70 4.24 -22.07 -3.72
CA VAL A 70 5.29 -22.06 -4.74
C VAL A 70 6.03 -20.71 -4.79
N ASN A 71 5.30 -19.60 -4.66
CA ASN A 71 5.88 -18.25 -4.69
C ASN A 71 6.09 -17.64 -3.30
N LEU A 72 5.72 -18.37 -2.24
CA LEU A 72 5.72 -17.86 -0.88
C LEU A 72 7.10 -17.38 -0.44
N GLU A 73 8.12 -18.22 -0.55
CA GLU A 73 9.46 -17.89 -0.04
C GLU A 73 10.10 -16.71 -0.78
N GLU A 74 9.93 -16.63 -2.11
CA GLU A 74 10.40 -15.49 -2.91
C GLU A 74 9.72 -14.19 -2.46
N ARG A 75 8.39 -14.20 -2.32
CA ARG A 75 7.62 -13.01 -1.92
C ARG A 75 7.88 -12.62 -0.46
N VAL A 76 8.09 -13.59 0.43
CA VAL A 76 8.47 -13.33 1.82
C VAL A 76 9.85 -12.70 1.88
N ALA A 77 10.83 -13.20 1.11
CA ALA A 77 12.16 -12.60 1.04
C ALA A 77 12.09 -11.14 0.53
N GLU A 78 11.28 -10.86 -0.48
CA GLU A 78 11.04 -9.49 -0.96
C GLU A 78 10.39 -8.60 0.12
N LEU A 79 9.39 -9.11 0.83
CA LEU A 79 8.73 -8.40 1.93
C LEU A 79 9.69 -8.09 3.07
N GLU A 80 10.54 -9.05 3.47
CA GLU A 80 11.55 -8.87 4.50
C GLU A 80 12.63 -7.86 4.08
N ALA A 81 13.10 -7.91 2.82
CA ALA A 81 14.04 -6.94 2.28
C ALA A 81 13.47 -5.51 2.32
N ASN A 82 12.20 -5.33 1.94
CA ASN A 82 11.54 -4.04 2.01
C ASN A 82 11.31 -3.57 3.46
N ALA A 83 10.93 -4.48 4.36
CA ALA A 83 10.81 -4.16 5.78
C ALA A 83 12.15 -3.69 6.38
N ASN A 84 13.25 -4.33 6.02
CA ASN A 84 14.59 -3.93 6.45
C ASN A 84 14.97 -2.55 5.91
N TYR A 85 14.63 -2.25 4.65
CA TYR A 85 14.80 -0.90 4.09
C TYR A 85 14.02 0.14 4.88
N LEU A 86 12.73 -0.11 5.15
CA LEU A 86 11.88 0.81 5.92
C LEU A 86 12.40 1.06 7.35
N ARG A 87 12.93 0.03 8.02
CA ARG A 87 13.57 0.16 9.34
C ARG A 87 14.84 1.00 9.30
N GLY A 88 15.55 0.98 8.17
CA GLY A 88 16.78 1.73 7.95
C GLY A 88 16.57 3.21 7.61
N LEU A 89 15.34 3.63 7.27
CA LEU A 89 15.05 5.01 6.89
C LEU A 89 15.22 5.96 8.08
N ARG A 90 15.91 7.08 7.81
CA ARG A 90 16.18 8.15 8.78
C ARG A 90 15.78 9.50 8.21
N ASP A 91 15.49 10.45 9.08
CA ASP A 91 15.25 11.84 8.72
C ASP A 91 16.56 12.62 8.53
N SER A 92 16.44 13.90 8.19
CA SER A 92 17.56 14.84 8.04
C SER A 92 18.39 15.02 9.32
N HIS A 93 17.84 14.66 10.49
CA HIS A 93 18.51 14.72 11.78
C HIS A 93 19.07 13.35 12.20
N ASN A 94 19.14 12.39 11.26
CA ASN A 94 19.65 11.05 11.48
C ASN A 94 18.82 10.23 12.49
N LYS A 95 17.58 10.62 12.76
CA LYS A 95 16.65 9.88 13.61
C LYS A 95 15.84 8.92 12.75
N LYS A 96 15.64 7.69 13.23
CA LYS A 96 14.84 6.67 12.53
C LYS A 96 13.40 7.17 12.33
N LEU A 97 12.85 6.94 11.15
CA LEU A 97 11.46 7.32 10.85
C LEU A 97 10.44 6.56 11.71
N THR A 98 10.81 5.39 12.24
CA THR A 98 10.02 4.60 13.20
C THR A 98 9.92 5.24 14.59
N ASP A 99 10.81 6.16 14.93
CA ASP A 99 10.89 6.78 16.27
C ASP A 99 10.45 8.26 16.22
N GLY A 100 10.20 8.77 15.02
CA GLY A 100 9.78 10.14 14.76
C GLY A 100 8.30 10.42 15.07
N ARG A 101 7.89 11.68 14.89
CA ARG A 101 6.49 12.11 15.09
C ARG A 101 5.52 11.46 14.10
N ARG A 102 5.99 11.14 12.89
CA ARG A 102 5.20 10.51 11.81
C ARG A 102 5.41 8.99 11.71
N LYS A 103 5.83 8.36 12.81
CA LYS A 103 6.15 6.92 12.86
C LYS A 103 5.01 5.99 12.48
N THR A 104 3.76 6.41 12.68
CA THR A 104 2.57 5.55 12.52
C THR A 104 2.49 4.92 11.13
N ALA A 105 2.82 5.65 10.07
CA ALA A 105 2.81 5.10 8.71
C ALA A 105 3.84 3.97 8.53
N PHE A 106 5.07 4.21 8.98
CA PHE A 106 6.17 3.23 8.87
C PHE A 106 5.94 2.00 9.75
N ILE A 107 5.49 2.21 10.99
CA ILE A 107 5.12 1.12 11.90
C ILE A 107 3.96 0.31 11.29
N GLY A 108 2.96 0.99 10.74
CA GLY A 108 1.83 0.35 10.05
C GLY A 108 2.30 -0.58 8.93
N PHE A 109 3.19 -0.11 8.05
CA PHE A 109 3.76 -0.96 7.00
C PHE A 109 4.50 -2.17 7.57
N LEU A 110 5.36 -1.98 8.57
CA LEU A 110 6.13 -3.07 9.19
C LEU A 110 5.23 -4.12 9.85
N VAL A 111 4.20 -3.67 10.56
CA VAL A 111 3.22 -4.56 11.20
C VAL A 111 2.45 -5.33 10.13
N THR A 112 1.95 -4.66 9.09
CA THR A 112 1.21 -5.32 8.03
C THR A 112 2.04 -6.37 7.29
N ILE A 113 3.31 -6.05 6.97
CA ILE A 113 4.24 -7.01 6.36
C ILE A 113 4.38 -8.25 7.25
N ASN A 114 4.64 -8.06 8.55
CA ASN A 114 4.79 -9.17 9.50
C ASN A 114 3.50 -10.02 9.60
N CYS A 115 2.34 -9.36 9.67
CA CYS A 115 1.05 -10.05 9.69
C CYS A 115 0.82 -10.88 8.42
N VAL A 116 1.12 -10.33 7.24
CA VAL A 116 0.96 -11.03 5.95
C VAL A 116 1.87 -12.25 5.89
N ILE A 117 3.14 -12.13 6.31
CA ILE A 117 4.10 -13.24 6.36
C ILE A 117 3.62 -14.34 7.32
N ASN A 118 3.14 -13.97 8.50
CA ASN A 118 2.66 -14.96 9.48
C ASN A 118 1.37 -15.65 9.03
N LEU A 119 0.45 -14.91 8.40
CA LEU A 119 -0.78 -15.46 7.83
C LEU A 119 -0.50 -16.40 6.65
N SER A 120 0.49 -16.06 5.81
CA SER A 120 0.85 -16.86 4.64
C SER A 120 1.63 -18.13 5.00
N ARG A 121 2.43 -18.10 6.07
CA ARG A 121 3.08 -19.28 6.66
C ARG A 121 2.13 -20.14 7.52
N GLY A 122 0.98 -19.60 7.91
CA GLY A 122 -0.01 -20.24 8.76
C GLY A 122 -0.99 -21.18 8.03
N LEU A 123 -2.14 -21.43 8.66
CA LEU A 123 -3.18 -22.44 8.38
C LEU A 123 -3.82 -22.46 6.96
N PHE A 124 -3.43 -21.60 6.02
CA PHE A 124 -4.17 -21.42 4.77
C PHE A 124 -3.37 -21.82 3.53
N LYS A 125 -4.03 -22.57 2.63
CA LYS A 125 -3.51 -22.95 1.30
C LYS A 125 -3.18 -21.73 0.42
N TYR A 126 -3.82 -20.60 0.69
CA TYR A 126 -3.58 -19.29 0.08
C TYR A 126 -4.24 -18.20 0.95
N VAL A 127 -3.76 -16.96 0.86
CA VAL A 127 -4.34 -15.81 1.59
C VAL A 127 -4.98 -14.83 0.61
N LEU A 128 -6.29 -14.59 0.75
CA LEU A 128 -7.02 -13.53 0.02
C LEU A 128 -6.95 -12.23 0.82
N THR A 129 -5.81 -11.60 0.72
CA THR A 129 -5.47 -10.33 1.36
C THR A 129 -6.42 -9.18 1.01
N TYR A 130 -7.11 -9.21 -0.15
CA TYR A 130 -8.18 -8.24 -0.45
C TYR A 130 -9.28 -8.25 0.64
N LYS A 131 -9.55 -9.41 1.24
CA LYS A 131 -10.53 -9.54 2.32
C LYS A 131 -10.05 -8.98 3.65
N LEU A 132 -8.75 -8.67 3.78
CA LEU A 132 -8.16 -8.09 4.98
C LEU A 132 -8.19 -6.56 4.97
N ASN A 133 -8.52 -5.93 3.84
CA ASN A 133 -8.60 -4.49 3.73
C ASN A 133 -9.98 -3.93 4.14
N GLN A 134 -10.02 -2.63 4.44
CA GLN A 134 -11.26 -1.95 4.84
C GLN A 134 -12.12 -1.46 3.66
N ASP A 135 -11.74 -1.76 2.41
CA ASP A 135 -12.41 -1.24 1.21
C ASP A 135 -13.89 -1.65 1.16
N ASN A 136 -14.20 -2.84 1.67
CA ASN A 136 -15.58 -3.32 1.75
C ASN A 136 -16.44 -2.43 2.69
N LEU A 137 -15.87 -1.96 3.80
CA LEU A 137 -16.53 -1.04 4.73
C LEU A 137 -16.64 0.38 4.15
N GLU A 138 -15.62 0.83 3.42
CA GLU A 138 -15.67 2.10 2.71
C GLU A 138 -16.75 2.10 1.62
N THR A 139 -16.86 0.99 0.87
CA THR A 139 -17.89 0.78 -0.14
C THR A 139 -19.28 0.78 0.47
N LEU A 140 -19.47 0.12 1.63
CA LEU A 140 -20.72 0.17 2.39
C LEU A 140 -21.05 1.62 2.81
N SER A 141 -20.07 2.35 3.31
CA SER A 141 -20.25 3.76 3.72
C SER A 141 -20.67 4.65 2.55
N ILE A 142 -20.14 4.41 1.35
CA ILE A 142 -20.56 5.09 0.12
C ILE A 142 -22.00 4.76 -0.23
N ARG A 143 -22.42 3.49 -0.15
CA ARG A 143 -23.80 3.07 -0.40
C ARG A 143 -24.78 3.75 0.56
N ILE A 144 -24.43 3.83 1.84
CA ILE A 144 -25.24 4.51 2.85
C ILE A 144 -25.38 6.01 2.53
N ARG A 145 -24.27 6.71 2.22
CA ARG A 145 -24.31 8.13 1.85
C ARG A 145 -25.14 8.39 0.59
N ARG A 146 -25.03 7.53 -0.43
CA ARG A 146 -25.80 7.66 -1.68
C ARG A 146 -27.32 7.61 -1.47
N ARG A 147 -27.80 6.91 -0.44
CA ARG A 147 -29.23 6.89 -0.09
C ARG A 147 -29.73 8.25 0.43
N GLY A 148 -28.86 9.10 0.97
CA GLY A 148 -29.19 10.46 1.41
C GLY A 148 -29.36 11.46 0.26
N GLY A 149 -29.17 11.03 -1.00
CA GLY A 149 -29.22 11.92 -2.15
C GLY A 149 -28.16 13.02 -2.05
N TRP A 150 -28.61 14.26 -1.90
CA TRP A 150 -27.73 15.42 -1.75
C TRP A 150 -27.20 15.59 -0.31
N ASN A 151 -27.77 14.85 0.66
CA ASN A 151 -27.28 14.85 2.04
C ASN A 151 -26.12 13.86 2.22
N ASN A 152 -24.89 14.35 2.04
CA ASN A 152 -23.68 13.56 2.23
C ASN A 152 -23.36 13.24 3.71
N ASN A 153 -24.00 13.94 4.66
CA ASN A 153 -23.74 13.81 6.10
C ASN A 153 -25.05 13.47 6.83
N PRO A 154 -25.49 12.19 6.79
CA PRO A 154 -26.73 11.79 7.43
C PRO A 154 -26.65 11.92 8.95
N THR A 155 -27.78 12.22 9.59
CA THR A 155 -27.91 12.09 11.05
C THR A 155 -27.82 10.63 11.48
N THR A 156 -27.59 10.36 12.77
CA THR A 156 -27.57 8.99 13.32
C THR A 156 -28.85 8.21 13.03
N LEU A 157 -30.01 8.87 13.04
CA LEU A 157 -31.29 8.25 12.71
C LEU A 157 -31.39 7.90 11.21
N GLN A 158 -30.98 8.82 10.33
CA GLN A 158 -30.93 8.60 8.88
C GLN A 158 -29.94 7.47 8.52
N PHE A 159 -28.78 7.44 9.18
CA PHE A 159 -27.81 6.35 9.04
C PHE A 159 -28.43 5.00 9.45
N LYS A 160 -29.13 4.94 10.60
CA LYS A 160 -29.80 3.72 11.07
C LYS A 160 -30.82 3.20 10.04
N TYR A 161 -31.66 4.07 9.48
CA TYR A 161 -32.63 3.68 8.46
C TYR A 161 -31.97 3.26 7.15
N ALA A 162 -30.95 3.99 6.69
CA ALA A 162 -30.20 3.64 5.49
C ALA A 162 -29.46 2.29 5.63
N LEU A 163 -28.85 2.03 6.79
CA LEU A 163 -28.20 0.77 7.11
C LEU A 163 -29.21 -0.38 7.13
N ARG A 164 -30.36 -0.21 7.79
CA ARG A 164 -31.46 -1.20 7.79
C ARG A 164 -31.96 -1.55 6.39
N ALA A 165 -31.93 -0.60 5.46
CA ALA A 165 -32.35 -0.83 4.08
C ALA A 165 -31.23 -1.40 3.18
N CYS A 166 -30.00 -1.50 3.67
CA CYS A 166 -28.85 -2.07 2.97
C CYS A 166 -28.48 -3.48 3.44
N LEU A 167 -28.96 -3.87 4.64
CA LEU A 167 -28.92 -5.22 5.19
C LEU A 167 -30.14 -6.01 4.74
#